data_AF-G7VBV0-F1
#
_entry.id   AF-G7VBV0-F1
#
_cell.length_a   1.000
_cell.length_b   1.000
_cell.length_c   1.000
_cell.angle_alpha   90.00
_cell.angle_beta   90.00
_cell.angle_gamma   90.00
#
_symmetry.space_group_name_H-M   'P 1'
#
loop_
_entity.id
_entity.type
_entity.pdbx_description
1 polymer ?
#
loop_
_entity_poly.entity_id
_entity_poly.type
_entity_poly.pdbx_seq_one_letter_code
_entity_poly.pdbx_strand_id
1 'polypeptide(L)'
;MRYLLLGVIDGLITAGTLSASLLIRGGEIGLDLALSIAVVVSTISALTVFVAEYSHQMSEVRETTYKLMLREEQRGWTLLHTRALYATARSALLNFASSFVGALAVLIPAHFTPHAAVAAVAVVVVVTSLALAGSSWREFLELATMIALAVSVGVAVGLAFPLIT
;
A
#
# COMPACT_ATOMS: atom_id res chain seq x y z
N MET A 1 -8.86 9.67 1.49
CA MET A 1 -9.29 8.30 1.12
C MET A 1 -8.33 7.61 0.17
N ARG A 2 -7.84 8.28 -0.90
CA ARG A 2 -6.90 7.67 -1.88
C ARG A 2 -5.69 6.94 -1.26
N TYR A 3 -4.99 7.57 -0.33
CA TYR A 3 -3.80 6.95 0.32
C TYR A 3 -4.12 5.77 1.23
N LEU A 4 -5.32 5.72 1.81
CA LEU A 4 -5.73 4.56 2.61
C LEU A 4 -5.89 3.33 1.71
N LEU A 5 -6.61 3.51 0.60
CA LEU A 5 -6.88 2.44 -0.36
C LEU A 5 -5.61 1.96 -1.07
N LEU A 6 -4.76 2.89 -1.49
CA LEU A 6 -3.48 2.57 -2.11
C LEU A 6 -2.65 1.69 -1.16
N GLY A 7 -2.56 2.06 0.12
CA GLY A 7 -1.84 1.28 1.11
C GLY A 7 -2.42 -0.10 1.32
N VAL A 8 -3.75 -0.26 1.45
CA VAL A 8 -4.36 -1.61 1.61
C VAL A 8 -4.03 -2.51 0.43
N ILE A 9 -4.18 -2.00 -0.80
CA ILE A 9 -3.94 -2.78 -2.03
C ILE A 9 -2.46 -3.15 -2.14
N ASP A 10 -1.57 -2.18 -1.91
CA ASP A 10 -0.12 -2.39 -1.99
C ASP A 10 0.38 -3.36 -0.90
N GLY A 11 -0.14 -3.22 0.32
CA GLY A 11 0.14 -4.13 1.44
C GLY A 11 -0.33 -5.55 1.14
N LEU A 12 -1.51 -5.71 0.55
CA LEU A 12 -2.05 -7.00 0.16
C LEU A 12 -1.23 -7.66 -0.95
N ILE A 13 -0.90 -6.92 -2.02
CA ILE A 13 -0.12 -7.45 -3.15
C ILE A 13 1.27 -7.85 -2.66
N THR A 14 1.95 -6.98 -1.92
CA THR A 14 3.34 -7.20 -1.52
C THR A 14 3.44 -8.31 -0.48
N ALA A 15 2.59 -8.32 0.55
CA ALA A 15 2.56 -9.41 1.53
C ALA A 15 2.13 -10.74 0.89
N GLY A 16 1.14 -10.71 0.00
CA GLY A 16 0.69 -11.89 -0.75
C GLY A 16 1.79 -12.45 -1.66
N THR A 17 2.56 -11.59 -2.32
CA THR A 17 3.70 -11.99 -3.16
C THR A 17 4.80 -12.63 -2.33
N LEU A 18 5.20 -12.00 -1.22
CA LEU A 18 6.27 -12.50 -0.34
C LEU A 18 5.90 -13.82 0.35
N SER A 19 4.62 -14.03 0.64
CA SER A 19 4.12 -15.24 1.30
C SER A 19 3.59 -16.30 0.34
N ALA A 20 3.50 -16.02 -0.97
CA ALA A 20 2.88 -16.90 -1.97
C ALA A 20 3.45 -18.33 -1.96
N SER A 21 4.77 -18.46 -1.80
CA SER A 21 5.43 -19.77 -1.74
C SER A 21 5.02 -20.56 -0.49
N LEU A 22 4.98 -19.92 0.68
CA LEU A 22 4.56 -20.53 1.95
C LEU A 22 3.07 -20.89 1.94
N LEU A 23 2.24 -20.00 1.39
CA LEU A 23 0.80 -20.18 1.25
C LEU A 23 0.42 -21.38 0.38
N ILE A 24 1.18 -21.66 -0.67
CA ILE A 24 0.83 -22.69 -1.66
C ILE A 24 1.59 -24.00 -1.40
N ARG A 25 2.81 -23.94 -0.85
CA ARG A 25 3.60 -25.12 -0.51
C ARG A 25 3.33 -25.67 0.89
N GLY A 26 2.52 -24.97 1.70
CA GLY A 26 2.08 -25.45 3.02
C GLY A 26 3.11 -25.23 4.13
N GLY A 27 3.95 -24.20 4.02
CA GLY A 27 4.88 -23.83 5.08
C GLY A 27 4.16 -23.13 6.24
N GLU A 28 4.54 -23.43 7.48
CA GLU A 28 4.00 -22.73 8.65
C GLU A 28 4.51 -21.29 8.69
N ILE A 29 3.59 -20.33 8.58
CA ILE A 29 3.91 -18.92 8.80
C ILE A 29 3.78 -18.64 10.30
N GLY A 30 4.90 -18.52 10.98
CA GLY A 30 4.93 -18.03 12.36
C GLY A 30 4.40 -16.60 12.44
N LEU A 31 3.69 -16.27 13.53
CA LEU A 31 3.16 -14.91 13.75
C LEU A 31 4.26 -13.85 13.77
N ASP A 32 5.46 -14.20 14.24
CA ASP A 32 6.62 -13.31 14.23
C ASP A 32 7.10 -12.95 12.81
N LEU A 33 7.12 -13.95 11.92
CA LEU A 33 7.43 -13.75 10.50
C LEU A 33 6.35 -12.91 9.82
N ALA A 34 5.08 -13.20 10.07
CA ALA A 34 3.96 -12.42 9.54
C ALA A 34 4.03 -10.94 9.96
N LEU A 35 4.32 -10.68 11.23
CA LEU A 35 4.40 -9.32 11.76
C LEU A 35 5.64 -8.59 11.21
N SER A 36 6.77 -9.29 11.10
CA SER A 36 7.99 -8.77 10.48
C SER A 36 7.76 -8.38 9.01
N ILE A 37 7.14 -9.26 8.22
CA ILE A 37 6.78 -8.98 6.81
C ILE A 37 5.83 -7.78 6.75
N ALA A 38 4.79 -7.74 7.59
CA ALA A 38 3.83 -6.65 7.59
C ALA A 38 4.49 -5.30 7.91
N VAL A 39 5.41 -5.24 8.89
CA VAL A 39 6.16 -4.02 9.22
C VAL A 39 7.08 -3.60 8.07
N VAL A 40 7.81 -4.54 7.47
CA VAL A 40 8.72 -4.24 6.35
C VAL A 40 7.93 -3.70 5.15
N VAL A 41 6.86 -4.39 4.75
CA VAL A 41 6.00 -4.00 3.62
C VAL A 41 5.38 -2.62 3.86
N SER A 42 4.78 -2.41 5.03
CA SER A 42 4.15 -1.13 5.36
C SER A 42 5.15 0.01 5.41
N THR A 43 6.37 -0.22 5.91
CA THR A 43 7.44 0.79 5.94
C THR A 43 7.88 1.17 4.53
N ILE A 44 8.12 0.20 3.65
CA ILE A 44 8.52 0.44 2.26
C ILE A 44 7.42 1.21 1.51
N SER A 45 6.16 0.79 1.67
CA SER A 45 5.02 1.46 1.06
C SER A 45 4.89 2.92 1.52
N ALA A 46 4.98 3.16 2.84
CA ALA A 46 4.91 4.48 3.42
C ALA A 46 6.04 5.40 2.97
N LEU A 47 7.28 4.90 2.91
CA LEU A 47 8.43 5.65 2.41
C LEU A 47 8.29 5.99 0.93
N THR A 48 7.79 5.06 0.12
CA THR A 48 7.56 5.28 -1.31
C THR A 48 6.54 6.40 -1.53
N VAL A 49 5.41 6.34 -0.81
CA VAL A 49 4.38 7.39 -0.86
C VAL A 49 4.91 8.70 -0.30
N PHE A 50 5.70 8.69 0.77
CA PHE A 50 6.31 9.88 1.33
C PHE A 50 7.21 10.58 0.30
N VAL A 51 8.12 9.84 -0.34
CA VAL A 51 9.05 10.38 -1.33
C VAL A 51 8.29 10.92 -2.55
N ALA A 52 7.30 10.17 -3.04
CA ALA A 52 6.49 10.58 -4.19
C ALA A 52 5.71 11.88 -3.90
N GLU A 53 5.02 11.94 -2.77
CA GLU A 53 4.23 13.10 -2.37
C GLU A 53 5.12 14.30 -2.03
N TYR A 54 6.25 14.07 -1.35
CA TYR A 54 7.20 15.13 -1.01
C TYR A 54 7.78 15.76 -2.27
N SER A 55 8.18 14.94 -3.25
CA SER A 55 8.68 15.42 -4.54
C SER A 55 7.64 16.27 -5.26
N HIS A 56 6.37 15.84 -5.27
CA HIS A 56 5.28 16.58 -5.88
C HIS A 56 5.01 17.91 -5.18
N GLN A 57 4.85 17.91 -3.86
CA GLN A 57 4.57 19.13 -3.10
C GLN A 57 5.74 20.10 -3.12
N MET A 58 6.99 19.62 -3.09
CA MET A 58 8.16 20.49 -3.17
C MET A 58 8.27 21.17 -4.54
N SER A 59 7.90 20.46 -5.62
CA SER A 59 7.80 21.04 -6.96
C SER A 59 6.76 22.16 -7.02
N GLU A 60 5.57 21.92 -6.45
CA GLU A 60 4.48 22.89 -6.42
C GLU A 60 4.80 24.12 -5.56
N VAL A 61 5.42 23.92 -4.39
CA VAL A 61 5.89 25.01 -3.52
C VAL A 61 6.94 25.84 -4.23
N ARG A 62 7.86 25.22 -4.97
CA ARG A 62 8.90 25.93 -5.73
C ARG A 62 8.30 26.75 -6.86
N GLU A 63 7.35 26.18 -7.61
CA GLU A 63 6.65 26.88 -8.69
C GLU A 63 5.82 28.07 -8.16
N THR A 64 5.13 27.87 -7.04
CA THR A 64 4.33 28.91 -6.38
C THR A 64 5.22 30.03 -5.84
N THR A 65 6.35 29.69 -5.21
CA THR A 65 7.33 30.67 -4.73
C THR A 65 7.93 31.47 -5.89
N TYR A 66 8.24 30.80 -7.01
CA TYR A 66 8.74 31.46 -8.23
C TYR A 66 7.72 32.45 -8.81
N LYS A 67 6.45 32.05 -8.91
CA LYS A 67 5.36 32.92 -9.41
C LYS A 67 5.09 34.11 -8.48
N LEU A 68 5.15 33.91 -7.17
CA LEU A 68 4.86 34.97 -6.18
C LEU A 68 6.02 35.98 -6.03
N MET A 69 7.27 35.54 -6.18
CA MET A 69 8.45 36.41 -5.97
C MET A 69 8.99 37.07 -7.23
N LEU A 70 8.38 36.87 -8.41
CA LEU A 70 8.62 37.69 -9.62
C LEU A 70 10.12 37.95 -9.95
N ARG A 71 11.00 36.96 -9.71
CA ARG A 71 12.47 36.91 -9.95
C ARG A 71 13.43 37.14 -8.78
N GLU A 72 12.99 37.25 -7.52
CA GLU A 72 13.98 37.27 -6.41
C GLU A 72 14.24 35.86 -5.84
N GLU A 73 15.49 35.40 -5.93
CA GLU A 73 15.93 34.06 -5.51
C GLU A 73 16.13 34.00 -3.98
N GLN A 74 15.04 34.03 -3.20
CA GLN A 74 15.14 33.71 -1.76
C GLN A 74 15.12 32.19 -1.53
N ARG A 75 16.29 31.64 -1.18
CA ARG A 75 16.53 30.27 -0.67
C ARG A 75 16.06 30.09 0.79
N GLY A 76 14.93 30.69 1.16
CA GLY A 76 14.42 30.63 2.53
C GLY A 76 13.43 29.48 2.73
N TRP A 77 13.61 28.66 3.77
CA TRP A 77 12.61 27.69 4.20
C TRP A 77 11.38 28.43 4.74
N THR A 78 10.26 28.37 4.01
CA THR A 78 9.02 29.09 4.38
C THR A 78 8.06 28.22 5.19
N LEU A 79 7.05 28.84 5.82
CA LEU A 79 5.94 28.13 6.47
C LEU A 79 5.14 27.24 5.49
N LEU A 80 5.23 27.50 4.18
CA LEU A 80 4.65 26.65 3.14
C LEU A 80 5.36 25.29 3.09
N HIS A 81 6.68 25.27 3.25
CA HIS A 81 7.49 24.04 3.24
C HIS A 81 7.19 23.15 4.45
N THR A 82 7.06 23.74 5.66
CA THR A 82 6.71 22.97 6.86
C THR A 82 5.31 22.37 6.79
N ARG A 83 4.33 23.12 6.26
CA ARG A 83 2.96 22.60 6.08
C ARG A 83 2.90 21.48 5.04
N ALA A 84 3.61 21.64 3.92
CA ALA A 84 3.72 20.60 2.89
C ALA A 84 4.34 19.31 3.47
N LEU A 85 5.45 19.44 4.21
CA LEU A 85 6.08 18.30 4.89
C LEU A 85 5.15 17.62 5.89
N TYR A 86 4.43 18.38 6.70
CA TYR A 86 3.49 17.81 7.66
C TYR A 86 2.33 17.08 6.97
N ALA A 87 1.78 17.65 5.90
CA ALA A 87 0.73 17.00 5.10
C ALA A 87 1.24 15.71 4.45
N THR A 88 2.46 15.74 3.91
CA THR A 88 3.13 14.56 3.32
C THR A 88 3.36 13.47 4.37
N ALA A 89 3.90 13.83 5.53
CA ALA A 89 4.14 12.91 6.64
C ALA A 89 2.83 12.27 7.13
N ARG A 90 1.76 13.05 7.25
CA ARG A 90 0.43 12.55 7.61
C ARG A 90 -0.10 11.56 6.57
N SER A 91 0.02 11.87 5.27
CA SER A 91 -0.39 10.95 4.20
C SER A 91 0.41 9.64 4.20
N ALA A 92 1.72 9.73 4.44
CA ALA A 92 2.59 8.55 4.56
C ALA A 92 2.23 7.68 5.77
N LEU A 93 1.92 8.28 6.94
CA LEU A 93 1.46 7.55 8.12
C LEU A 93 0.12 6.85 7.91
N LEU A 94 -0.82 7.51 7.21
CA LEU A 94 -2.10 6.88 6.87
C LEU A 94 -1.89 5.71 5.90
N ASN A 95 -0.99 5.85 4.92
CA ASN A 95 -0.61 4.78 4.02
C ASN A 95 0.09 3.62 4.73
N PHE A 96 0.97 3.93 5.71
CA PHE A 96 1.60 2.94 6.56
C PHE A 96 0.56 2.10 7.29
N ALA A 97 -0.36 2.75 8.00
CA ALA A 97 -1.39 2.08 8.79
C ALA A 97 -2.31 1.22 7.91
N SER A 98 -2.70 1.73 6.74
CA SER A 98 -3.56 0.97 5.84
C SER A 98 -2.84 -0.20 5.15
N SER A 99 -1.57 -0.03 4.78
CA SER A 99 -0.73 -1.09 4.24
C SER A 99 -0.45 -2.19 5.26
N PHE A 100 -0.20 -1.81 6.52
CA PHE A 100 -0.05 -2.75 7.61
C PHE A 100 -1.31 -3.59 7.84
N VAL A 101 -2.50 -2.95 7.82
CA VAL A 101 -3.79 -3.65 7.92
C VAL A 101 -4.02 -4.58 6.72
N GLY A 102 -3.71 -4.13 5.50
CA GLY A 102 -3.82 -4.96 4.30
C GLY A 102 -2.93 -6.20 4.35
N ALA A 103 -1.68 -6.05 4.81
CA ALA A 103 -0.74 -7.15 4.97
C ALA A 103 -1.17 -8.13 6.06
N LEU A 104 -1.57 -7.65 7.24
CA LEU A 104 -2.05 -8.49 8.33
C LEU A 104 -3.33 -9.25 8.00
N ALA A 105 -4.24 -8.62 7.24
CA ALA A 105 -5.48 -9.25 6.82
C ALA A 105 -5.25 -10.52 5.98
N VAL A 106 -4.12 -10.63 5.29
CA VAL A 106 -3.74 -11.83 4.53
C VAL A 106 -2.89 -12.79 5.36
N LEU A 107 -1.93 -12.26 6.13
CA LEU A 107 -0.95 -13.09 6.83
C LEU A 107 -1.49 -13.74 8.12
N ILE A 108 -2.46 -13.13 8.81
CA ILE A 108 -3.06 -13.73 10.02
C ILE A 108 -3.88 -14.97 9.67
N PRO A 109 -4.79 -14.95 8.68
CA PRO A 109 -5.54 -16.16 8.29
C PRO A 109 -4.63 -17.27 7.74
N ALA A 110 -3.52 -16.88 7.09
CA ALA A 110 -2.52 -17.80 6.60
C ALA A 110 -1.84 -18.64 7.68
N HIS A 111 -1.74 -18.12 8.91
CA HIS A 111 -1.21 -18.85 10.05
C HIS A 111 -2.06 -20.08 10.41
N PHE A 112 -3.38 -19.98 10.29
CA PHE A 112 -4.29 -21.04 10.72
C PHE A 112 -4.45 -22.14 9.68
N THR A 113 -4.68 -21.77 8.41
CA THR A 113 -4.70 -22.73 7.31
C THR A 113 -4.28 -22.06 6.00
N PRO A 114 -3.57 -22.77 5.10
CA PRO A 114 -3.18 -22.20 3.80
C PRO A 114 -4.40 -21.81 2.94
N HIS A 115 -5.50 -22.53 3.08
CA HIS A 115 -6.75 -22.27 2.35
C HIS A 115 -7.48 -21.02 2.88
N ALA A 116 -7.33 -20.69 4.17
CA ALA A 116 -7.88 -19.46 4.74
C ALA A 116 -7.18 -18.20 4.22
N ALA A 117 -5.92 -18.29 3.78
CA ALA A 117 -5.24 -17.15 3.15
C ALA A 117 -5.88 -16.74 1.83
N VAL A 118 -6.23 -17.73 0.98
CA VAL A 118 -6.89 -17.47 -0.31
C VAL A 118 -8.28 -16.87 -0.09
N ALA A 119 -9.02 -17.40 0.89
CA ALA A 119 -10.32 -16.84 1.29
C ALA A 119 -10.19 -15.41 1.84
N ALA A 120 -9.17 -15.15 2.66
CA ALA A 120 -8.90 -13.82 3.22
C ALA A 120 -8.56 -12.80 2.13
N VAL A 121 -7.72 -13.18 1.15
CA VAL A 121 -7.42 -12.35 -0.02
C VAL A 121 -8.71 -12.00 -0.77
N ALA A 122 -9.58 -12.99 -1.04
CA ALA A 122 -10.86 -12.75 -1.71
C ALA A 122 -11.77 -11.81 -0.90
N VAL A 123 -11.84 -11.97 0.42
CA VAL A 123 -12.61 -11.07 1.30
C VAL A 123 -12.07 -9.65 1.26
N VAL A 124 -10.75 -9.46 1.35
CA VAL A 124 -10.16 -8.11 1.31
C VAL A 124 -10.40 -7.45 -0.05
N VAL A 125 -10.32 -8.19 -1.15
CA VAL A 125 -10.67 -7.68 -2.49
C VAL A 125 -12.13 -7.22 -2.53
N VAL A 126 -13.07 -8.05 -2.03
CA VAL A 126 -14.50 -7.69 -2.01
C VAL A 126 -14.77 -6.48 -1.12
N VAL A 127 -14.18 -6.42 0.08
CA VAL A 127 -14.37 -5.32 1.03
C VAL A 127 -13.78 -4.02 0.49
N THR A 128 -12.58 -4.06 -0.11
CA THR A 128 -11.96 -2.88 -0.71
C THR A 128 -12.75 -2.38 -1.91
N SER A 129 -13.19 -3.27 -2.80
CA SER A 129 -14.05 -2.91 -3.94
C SER A 129 -15.40 -2.35 -3.50
N LEU A 130 -16.04 -2.90 -2.47
CA LEU A 130 -17.30 -2.37 -1.92
C LEU A 130 -17.11 -0.99 -1.29
N ALA A 131 -16.02 -0.79 -0.54
CA ALA A 131 -15.71 0.49 0.08
C ALA A 131 -15.46 1.61 -0.96
N LEU A 132 -14.94 1.25 -2.14
CA LEU A 132 -14.67 2.18 -3.24
C LEU A 132 -15.89 2.47 -4.12
N ALA A 133 -16.71 1.44 -4.41
CA ALA A 133 -17.74 1.53 -5.44
C ALA A 133 -18.90 2.47 -5.08
N GLY A 134 -19.06 2.83 -3.80
CA GLY A 134 -19.96 3.89 -3.30
C GLY A 134 -21.46 3.70 -3.50
N SER A 135 -21.89 2.88 -4.47
CA SER A 135 -23.24 2.42 -4.81
C SER A 135 -23.30 1.80 -6.22
N SER A 136 -22.28 1.95 -7.07
CA SER A 136 -22.36 1.52 -8.48
C SER A 136 -21.80 0.11 -8.71
N TRP A 137 -22.64 -0.78 -9.25
CA TRP A 137 -22.26 -2.18 -9.48
C TRP A 137 -21.19 -2.33 -10.58
N ARG A 138 -21.13 -1.37 -11.51
CA ARG A 138 -20.20 -1.39 -12.64
C ARG A 138 -18.78 -1.02 -12.21
N GLU A 139 -18.63 0.04 -11.40
CA GLU A 139 -17.32 0.42 -10.85
C GLU A 139 -16.83 -0.63 -9.84
N PHE A 140 -17.73 -1.29 -9.10
CA PHE A 140 -17.37 -2.42 -8.26
C PHE A 140 -16.68 -3.54 -9.05
N LEU A 141 -17.28 -3.97 -10.17
CA LEU A 141 -16.72 -5.03 -11.01
C LEU A 141 -15.39 -4.62 -11.66
N GLU A 142 -15.29 -3.39 -12.16
CA GLU A 142 -14.04 -2.88 -12.74
C GLU A 142 -12.92 -2.84 -11.69
N LEU A 143 -13.20 -2.34 -10.49
CA LEU A 143 -12.21 -2.29 -9.42
C LEU A 143 -11.85 -3.69 -8.91
N ALA A 144 -12.84 -4.57 -8.72
CA ALA A 144 -12.59 -5.95 -8.30
C ALA A 144 -11.72 -6.71 -9.31
N THR A 145 -11.98 -6.55 -10.60
CA THR A 145 -11.18 -7.18 -11.67
C THR A 145 -9.76 -6.62 -11.72
N MET A 146 -9.58 -5.31 -11.60
CA MET A 146 -8.24 -4.69 -11.55
C MET A 146 -7.45 -5.14 -10.32
N ILE A 147 -8.06 -5.15 -9.14
CA ILE A 147 -7.39 -5.61 -7.91
C ILE A 147 -7.09 -7.10 -8.02
N ALA A 148 -8.03 -7.93 -8.46
CA ALA A 148 -7.81 -9.37 -8.62
C ALA A 148 -6.69 -9.69 -9.62
N LEU A 149 -6.59 -8.94 -10.72
CA LEU A 149 -5.49 -9.06 -11.67
C LEU A 149 -4.14 -8.65 -11.06
N ALA A 150 -4.10 -7.54 -10.32
CA ALA A 150 -2.87 -7.11 -9.67
C ALA A 150 -2.37 -8.14 -8.64
N VAL A 151 -3.30 -8.71 -7.86
CA VAL A 151 -3.00 -9.75 -6.88
C VAL A 151 -2.56 -11.04 -7.54
N SER A 152 -3.23 -11.48 -8.62
CA SER A 152 -2.85 -12.70 -9.31
C SER A 152 -1.46 -12.60 -9.95
N VAL A 153 -1.11 -11.44 -10.51
CA VAL A 153 0.25 -11.16 -10.98
C VAL A 153 1.26 -11.21 -9.84
N GLY A 154 0.98 -10.56 -8.70
CA GLY A 154 1.85 -10.60 -7.53
C GLY A 154 2.10 -12.04 -7.03
N VAL A 155 1.03 -12.83 -6.87
CA VAL A 155 1.13 -14.24 -6.46
C VAL A 155 1.92 -15.06 -7.50
N ALA A 156 1.68 -14.86 -8.80
CA ALA A 156 2.41 -15.58 -9.85
C ALA A 156 3.91 -15.27 -9.80
N VAL A 157 4.29 -14.01 -9.56
CA VAL A 157 5.70 -13.60 -9.38
C VAL A 157 6.29 -14.25 -8.12
N GLY A 158 5.56 -14.25 -7.00
CA GLY A 158 5.99 -14.87 -5.75
C GLY A 158 6.19 -16.39 -5.85
N LEU A 159 5.41 -17.05 -6.70
CA LEU A 159 5.59 -18.47 -7.02
C LEU A 159 6.77 -18.75 -7.95
N ALA A 160 7.03 -17.85 -8.90
CA ALA A 160 8.16 -17.96 -9.83
C ALA A 160 9.51 -17.73 -9.13
N PHE A 161 9.54 -16.82 -8.15
CA PHE A 161 10.74 -16.44 -7.39
C PHE A 161 10.50 -16.59 -5.88
N PRO A 162 10.46 -17.82 -5.35
CA PRO A 162 10.23 -18.05 -3.93
C PRO A 162 11.41 -17.52 -3.11
N LEU A 163 11.15 -16.54 -2.25
CA LEU A 163 12.14 -16.02 -1.30
C LEU A 163 12.26 -16.89 -0.04
N ILE A 164 11.22 -17.68 0.24
CA ILE A 164 11.15 -18.56 1.41
C ILE A 164 10.71 -19.94 0.89
N THR A 165 11.56 -20.94 1.09
CA THR A 165 11.36 -22.34 0.65
C THR A 165 10.83 -23.22 1.75
#